data_AF-A0A1E5PZE5-F1
#
_entry.id   AF-A0A1E5PZE5-F1
#
_cell.length_a   1.000
_cell.length_b   1.000
_cell.length_c   1.000
_cell.angle_alpha   90.00
_cell.angle_beta   90.00
_cell.angle_gamma   90.00
#
_symmetry.space_group_name_H-M   'P 1'
#
loop_
_entity.id
_entity.type
_entity.pdbx_description
1 polymer ?
#
loop_
_entity_poly.entity_id
_entity_poly.type
_entity_poly.pdbx_seq_one_letter_code
_entity_poly.pdbx_strand_id
1 'polypeptide(L)'
;MYPVLARLGGAAAALLLGAGVLVGGSGSAAAGPGAAAVPPVAGELKPYRVDGVYSAGVSSGGYMATQLHVAYSGTFDGSAAFASGPQYCAQNDLGKALNACMEVYQDLQLATLKQTTANWSAQGAIDDAAGLRGDPVYVFSGANDSTVERPVSTALDDYYRHFGADVLYNRSTAAGHAWISPLGPNACAVTANPWLNDCGFDAEREFLGHLLGSVGAPAAAPGGSLIRFDQNRYAPGGAAKPISMDENGFVYVPTSCASGAACKVVVTLHGCKQGYSYQGFGTRFIDNAYLNEYADTNNLIVLYPQAVPTTTLDNPNGCWNWWGYLGDPAYARHGGKQIEAIMGMVRALGGAGPTPPPTGRLSLPSLDAEDGYIKAAGDGSGPAVGTLEDTYGLALGRGTDGRSNRSVLSFDTGAVPAGKEITRAWVTLTRSSGSGDPWAAPAGNRLLVDVHTGCLGGCAVEPGDWAAATTAAGAADIGAFTSGSKASGDLSAAGLSAVNRSGRTQVRLRFEQNPAATAYLFVNRDTQATLTLEYR
;
A
#
# COMPACT_ATOMS: atom_id res chain seq x y z
N MET A 1 -24.07 -27.06 -19.92
CA MET A 1 -24.35 -28.28 -20.70
C MET A 1 -23.02 -28.83 -21.21
N TYR A 2 -22.39 -29.69 -20.41
CA TYR A 2 -21.54 -30.85 -20.71
C TYR A 2 -20.78 -31.21 -19.41
N PRO A 3 -21.11 -32.35 -18.78
CA PRO A 3 -20.52 -32.81 -17.52
C PRO A 3 -19.45 -33.89 -17.76
N VAL A 4 -18.51 -34.06 -16.82
CA VAL A 4 -17.71 -35.30 -16.69
C VAL A 4 -17.59 -35.59 -15.19
N LEU A 5 -18.54 -36.33 -14.61
CA LEU A 5 -18.56 -37.78 -14.38
C LEU A 5 -17.54 -38.29 -13.35
N ALA A 6 -18.12 -38.72 -12.23
CA ALA A 6 -17.57 -39.54 -11.18
C ALA A 6 -16.89 -40.82 -11.68
N ARG A 7 -15.85 -41.24 -10.95
CA ARG A 7 -15.50 -42.66 -10.80
C ARG A 7 -15.38 -43.00 -9.32
N LEU A 8 -16.44 -43.61 -8.81
CA LEU A 8 -16.39 -44.55 -7.68
C LEU A 8 -15.82 -45.87 -8.21
N GLY A 9 -14.90 -46.45 -7.44
CA GLY A 9 -14.40 -47.81 -7.64
C GLY A 9 -13.70 -48.26 -6.37
N GLY A 10 -14.46 -48.94 -5.49
CA GLY A 10 -13.90 -49.57 -4.30
C GLY A 10 -13.11 -50.83 -4.65
N ALA A 11 -12.13 -51.15 -3.82
CA ALA A 11 -11.62 -52.50 -3.64
C ALA A 11 -11.25 -52.68 -2.16
N ALA A 12 -11.66 -53.84 -1.65
CA ALA A 12 -11.74 -54.20 -0.25
C ALA A 12 -10.39 -54.54 0.40
N ALA A 13 -10.45 -54.60 1.73
CA ALA A 13 -9.43 -55.01 2.68
C ALA A 13 -8.70 -56.33 2.35
N ALA A 14 -7.43 -56.39 2.73
CA ALA A 14 -6.74 -57.62 3.09
C ALA A 14 -5.95 -57.39 4.39
N LEU A 15 -6.41 -58.04 5.47
CA LEU A 15 -5.66 -58.32 6.68
C LEU A 15 -4.38 -59.09 6.35
N LEU A 16 -3.24 -58.68 6.91
CA LEU A 16 -2.13 -59.58 7.19
C LEU A 16 -1.55 -59.30 8.58
N LEU A 17 -1.68 -60.31 9.42
CA LEU A 17 -1.02 -60.49 10.72
C LEU A 17 0.50 -60.57 10.52
N GLY A 18 1.28 -59.95 11.41
CA GLY A 18 2.74 -60.08 11.37
C GLY A 18 3.45 -59.49 12.60
N ALA A 19 3.63 -60.35 13.61
CA ALA A 19 4.70 -60.40 14.60
C ALA A 19 5.07 -59.12 15.39
N GLY A 20 4.79 -59.18 16.69
CA GLY A 20 5.36 -58.27 17.69
C GLY A 20 6.87 -58.39 17.81
N VAL A 21 7.52 -57.25 17.89
CA VAL A 21 8.85 -57.09 18.48
C VAL A 21 8.69 -56.20 19.70
N LEU A 22 8.85 -56.80 20.88
CA LEU A 22 9.03 -56.10 22.14
C LEU A 22 10.41 -55.45 22.14
N VAL A 23 10.48 -54.13 21.92
CA VAL A 23 11.65 -53.34 22.31
C VAL A 23 11.30 -52.61 23.59
N GLY A 24 11.74 -53.18 24.70
CA GLY A 24 11.85 -52.48 25.97
C GLY A 24 12.96 -51.43 25.85
N GLY A 25 12.56 -50.17 25.90
CA GLY A 25 13.46 -49.03 25.95
C GLY A 25 12.74 -47.88 26.65
N SER A 26 12.74 -47.89 27.98
CA SER A 26 12.34 -46.76 28.81
C SER A 26 13.39 -45.64 28.68
N GLY A 27 13.41 -45.00 27.52
CA GLY A 27 13.95 -43.66 27.36
C GLY A 27 12.87 -42.68 27.77
N SER A 28 13.09 -41.94 28.85
CA SER A 28 12.26 -40.78 29.18
C SER A 28 12.48 -39.75 28.07
N ALA A 29 11.61 -39.75 27.06
CA ALA A 29 11.50 -38.64 26.13
C ALA A 29 11.16 -37.42 26.98
N ALA A 30 12.09 -36.44 27.03
CA ALA A 30 11.78 -35.14 27.60
C ALA A 30 10.52 -34.64 26.88
N ALA A 31 9.45 -34.39 27.64
CA ALA A 31 8.25 -33.78 27.09
C ALA A 31 8.67 -32.45 26.43
N GLY A 32 8.34 -32.29 25.15
CA GLY A 32 8.52 -31.01 24.47
C GLY A 32 7.77 -29.90 25.22
N PRO A 33 8.16 -28.63 25.05
CA PRO A 33 7.42 -27.52 25.64
C PRO A 33 5.96 -27.60 25.18
N GLY A 34 5.03 -27.63 26.13
CA GLY A 34 3.60 -27.54 25.84
C GLY A 34 3.20 -26.07 25.74
N ALA A 35 2.33 -25.74 24.79
CA ALA A 35 1.81 -24.37 24.65
C ALA A 35 1.11 -23.91 25.94
N ALA A 36 1.55 -22.79 26.49
CA ALA A 36 0.94 -22.16 27.66
C ALA A 36 -0.03 -21.07 27.18
N ALA A 37 -1.32 -21.40 27.15
CA ALA A 37 -2.35 -20.46 26.74
C ALA A 37 -2.47 -19.29 27.74
N VAL A 38 -2.46 -18.06 27.23
CA VAL A 38 -2.70 -16.84 28.01
C VAL A 38 -4.15 -16.42 27.81
N PRO A 39 -5.01 -16.47 28.85
CA PRO A 39 -6.40 -16.07 28.70
C PRO A 39 -6.50 -14.61 28.22
N PRO A 40 -7.25 -14.33 27.13
CA PRO A 40 -7.41 -12.97 26.67
C PRO A 40 -8.14 -12.09 27.69
N VAL A 41 -7.61 -10.90 27.94
CA VAL A 41 -8.27 -9.84 28.71
C VAL A 41 -8.84 -8.79 27.78
N ALA A 42 -10.05 -8.30 28.05
CA ALA A 42 -10.63 -7.22 27.25
C ALA A 42 -9.84 -5.91 27.47
N GLY A 43 -9.57 -5.18 26.39
CA GLY A 43 -8.88 -3.90 26.46
C GLY A 43 -8.83 -3.17 25.12
N GLU A 44 -7.95 -2.18 25.03
CA GLU A 44 -7.76 -1.34 23.86
C GLU A 44 -6.28 -1.34 23.45
N LEU A 45 -6.00 -1.07 22.17
CA LEU A 45 -4.63 -0.74 21.77
C LEU A 45 -4.27 0.61 22.39
N LYS A 46 -3.07 0.68 22.95
CA LYS A 46 -2.49 1.90 23.52
C LYS A 46 -1.12 2.13 22.90
N PRO A 47 -0.66 3.38 22.83
CA PRO A 47 0.67 3.66 22.30
C PRO A 47 1.75 3.12 23.23
N TYR A 48 2.79 2.55 22.63
CA TYR A 48 4.03 2.12 23.27
C TYR A 48 5.22 2.87 22.64
N ARG A 49 6.39 2.75 23.26
CA ARG A 49 7.64 3.22 22.63
C ARG A 49 8.09 2.18 21.61
N VAL A 50 7.60 2.29 20.39
CA VAL A 50 7.97 1.36 19.31
C VAL A 50 9.17 1.91 18.54
N ASP A 51 10.18 1.06 18.33
CA ASP A 51 11.42 1.40 17.62
C ASP A 51 11.70 0.50 16.40
N GLY A 52 10.74 -0.33 16.01
CA GLY A 52 10.72 -1.07 14.75
C GLY A 52 9.44 -1.87 14.57
N VAL A 53 9.04 -2.09 13.32
CA VAL A 53 7.82 -2.84 12.97
C VAL A 53 8.13 -3.87 11.90
N TYR A 54 7.64 -5.09 12.09
CA TYR A 54 7.84 -6.21 11.18
C TYR A 54 6.50 -6.89 10.92
N SER A 55 6.38 -7.56 9.78
CA SER A 55 5.23 -8.42 9.49
C SER A 55 5.64 -9.89 9.48
N ALA A 56 4.73 -10.77 9.87
CA ALA A 56 4.91 -12.21 9.77
C ALA A 56 3.58 -12.87 9.41
N GLY A 57 3.59 -13.96 8.63
CA GLY A 57 2.36 -14.70 8.40
C GLY A 57 2.52 -15.98 7.61
N VAL A 58 1.46 -16.79 7.59
CA VAL A 58 1.39 -18.05 6.83
C VAL A 58 0.25 -18.02 5.82
N SER A 59 0.42 -18.67 4.67
CA SER A 59 -0.66 -18.84 3.68
C SER A 59 -1.18 -17.47 3.23
N SER A 60 -2.51 -17.23 3.24
CA SER A 60 -3.07 -15.89 3.00
C SER A 60 -2.51 -14.80 3.93
N GLY A 61 -2.14 -15.14 5.16
CA GLY A 61 -1.46 -14.23 6.08
C GLY A 61 -0.03 -13.92 5.67
N GLY A 62 0.68 -14.86 5.02
CA GLY A 62 2.00 -14.63 4.43
C GLY A 62 1.94 -13.72 3.20
N TYR A 63 0.88 -13.87 2.39
CA TYR A 63 0.57 -12.91 1.32
C TYR A 63 0.28 -11.51 1.89
N MET A 64 -0.54 -11.42 2.94
CA MET A 64 -0.83 -10.14 3.60
C MET A 64 0.40 -9.52 4.26
N ALA A 65 1.27 -10.33 4.89
CA ALA A 65 2.55 -9.86 5.43
C ALA A 65 3.44 -9.27 4.33
N THR A 66 3.55 -9.95 3.19
CA THR A 66 4.25 -9.44 2.01
C THR A 66 3.63 -8.14 1.51
N GLN A 67 2.31 -8.08 1.42
CA GLN A 67 1.59 -6.88 0.97
C GLN A 67 1.78 -5.69 1.91
N LEU A 68 1.77 -5.90 3.23
CA LEU A 68 2.03 -4.86 4.21
C LEU A 68 3.45 -4.33 4.08
N HIS A 69 4.44 -5.21 4.06
CA HIS A 69 5.84 -4.83 3.96
C HIS A 69 6.14 -4.03 2.69
N VAL A 70 5.62 -4.46 1.53
CA VAL A 70 5.89 -3.73 0.29
C VAL A 70 5.04 -2.47 0.14
N ALA A 71 3.76 -2.51 0.53
CA ALA A 71 2.92 -1.32 0.43
C ALA A 71 3.40 -0.20 1.36
N TYR A 72 3.85 -0.56 2.56
CA TYR A 72 4.24 0.34 3.64
C TYR A 72 5.71 0.14 4.05
N SER A 73 6.62 0.06 3.08
CA SER A 73 8.06 -0.17 3.31
C SER A 73 8.74 0.94 4.12
N GLY A 74 8.13 2.12 4.23
CA GLY A 74 8.58 3.18 5.14
C GLY A 74 8.17 2.96 6.61
N THR A 75 7.31 1.97 6.90
CA THR A 75 6.90 1.59 8.26
C THR A 75 7.43 0.22 8.67
N PHE A 76 7.43 -0.76 7.76
CA PHE A 76 7.88 -2.12 8.06
C PHE A 76 9.36 -2.30 7.74
N ASP A 77 10.17 -2.62 8.75
CA ASP A 77 11.61 -2.84 8.68
C ASP A 77 11.99 -4.26 8.19
N GLY A 78 11.01 -5.10 7.85
CA GLY A 78 11.23 -6.47 7.41
C GLY A 78 9.99 -7.36 7.50
N SER A 79 10.09 -8.58 6.96
CA SER A 79 8.93 -9.48 6.84
C SER A 79 9.29 -10.98 6.90
N ALA A 80 8.42 -11.79 7.48
CA ALA A 80 8.48 -13.25 7.45
C ALA A 80 7.25 -13.87 6.77
N ALA A 81 7.48 -14.70 5.76
CA ALA A 81 6.43 -15.24 4.91
C ALA A 81 6.55 -16.77 4.80
N PHE A 82 5.60 -17.48 5.42
CA PHE A 82 5.51 -18.94 5.41
C PHE A 82 4.48 -19.39 4.36
N ALA A 83 4.88 -20.32 3.48
CA ALA A 83 3.97 -20.96 2.51
C ALA A 83 3.09 -19.94 1.76
N SER A 84 3.72 -18.94 1.15
CA SER A 84 3.05 -17.84 0.45
C SER A 84 3.85 -17.36 -0.77
N GLY A 85 3.44 -16.25 -1.41
CA GLY A 85 3.97 -15.79 -2.68
C GLY A 85 4.09 -14.28 -2.83
N PRO A 86 4.52 -13.80 -4.02
CA PRO A 86 4.77 -12.38 -4.30
C PRO A 86 3.55 -11.47 -4.07
N GLN A 87 3.83 -10.19 -3.79
CA GLN A 87 2.79 -9.16 -3.73
C GLN A 87 1.98 -9.13 -5.03
N TYR A 88 0.67 -8.97 -4.89
CA TYR A 88 -0.28 -8.82 -6.00
C TYR A 88 -0.32 -10.03 -6.97
N CYS A 89 0.17 -11.21 -6.55
CA CYS A 89 0.23 -12.40 -7.40
C CYS A 89 -1.11 -12.73 -8.08
N ALA A 90 -2.21 -12.66 -7.34
CA ALA A 90 -3.54 -12.97 -7.86
C ALA A 90 -4.07 -11.93 -8.87
N GLN A 91 -3.51 -10.71 -8.91
CA GLN A 91 -3.88 -9.66 -9.86
C GLN A 91 -5.41 -9.39 -9.95
N ASN A 92 -6.11 -9.37 -8.81
CA ASN A 92 -7.57 -9.23 -8.70
C ASN A 92 -8.38 -10.39 -9.33
N ASP A 93 -7.79 -11.57 -9.47
CA ASP A 93 -8.40 -12.72 -10.12
C ASP A 93 -8.27 -13.98 -9.26
N LEU A 94 -9.41 -14.53 -8.83
CA LEU A 94 -9.45 -15.75 -8.02
C LEU A 94 -8.94 -16.98 -8.80
N GLY A 95 -9.14 -17.02 -10.12
CA GLY A 95 -8.60 -18.07 -10.96
C GLY A 95 -7.07 -18.06 -10.96
N LYS A 96 -6.44 -16.89 -11.07
CA LYS A 96 -4.99 -16.74 -10.92
C LYS A 96 -4.53 -17.06 -9.50
N ALA A 97 -5.28 -16.65 -8.48
CA ALA A 97 -4.98 -16.97 -7.09
C ALA A 97 -4.82 -18.49 -6.89
N LEU A 98 -5.78 -19.28 -7.39
CA LEU A 98 -5.77 -20.74 -7.26
C LEU A 98 -4.75 -21.42 -8.18
N ASN A 99 -4.69 -21.00 -9.45
CA ASN A 99 -3.96 -21.77 -10.47
C ASN A 99 -2.52 -21.29 -10.68
N ALA A 100 -2.18 -20.05 -10.35
CA ALA A 100 -0.84 -19.50 -10.54
C ALA A 100 -0.10 -19.27 -9.21
N CYS A 101 -0.86 -18.87 -8.19
CA CYS A 101 -0.31 -18.48 -6.89
C CYS A 101 -0.47 -19.58 -5.82
N MET A 102 -0.99 -20.75 -6.19
CA MET A 102 -1.11 -21.92 -5.31
C MET A 102 -0.62 -23.19 -6.00
N GLU A 103 -1.36 -23.68 -6.99
CA GLU A 103 -1.16 -25.00 -7.64
C GLU A 103 -0.29 -24.96 -8.91
N VAL A 104 0.27 -23.78 -9.26
CA VAL A 104 1.23 -23.55 -10.37
C VAL A 104 0.86 -24.15 -11.74
N TYR A 105 -0.42 -24.41 -12.00
CA TYR A 105 -0.97 -24.77 -13.31
C TYR A 105 -0.89 -23.63 -14.34
N GLN A 106 -0.72 -22.40 -13.86
CA GLN A 106 -0.53 -21.19 -14.67
C GLN A 106 0.76 -20.49 -14.26
N ASP A 107 1.34 -19.73 -15.20
CA ASP A 107 2.44 -18.82 -14.87
C ASP A 107 1.93 -17.67 -13.99
N LEU A 108 2.59 -17.44 -12.85
CA LEU A 108 2.31 -16.34 -11.93
C LEU A 108 2.74 -14.97 -12.48
N GLN A 109 3.51 -14.94 -13.57
CA GLN A 109 3.94 -13.73 -14.27
C GLN A 109 4.87 -12.84 -13.43
N LEU A 110 5.92 -13.42 -12.85
CA LEU A 110 6.80 -12.75 -11.89
C LEU A 110 7.36 -11.41 -12.39
N ALA A 111 7.75 -11.33 -13.67
CA ALA A 111 8.23 -10.10 -14.29
C ALA A 111 7.15 -9.00 -14.29
N THR A 112 5.89 -9.35 -14.56
CA THR A 112 4.75 -8.43 -14.48
C THR A 112 4.51 -7.96 -13.05
N LEU A 113 4.65 -8.84 -12.05
CA LEU A 113 4.49 -8.46 -10.63
C LEU A 113 5.58 -7.47 -10.19
N LYS A 114 6.84 -7.73 -10.57
CA LYS A 114 7.98 -6.81 -10.35
C LYS A 114 7.72 -5.45 -11.01
N GLN A 115 7.32 -5.45 -12.29
CA GLN A 115 7.02 -4.20 -13.00
C GLN A 115 5.83 -3.44 -12.40
N THR A 116 4.78 -4.14 -11.96
CA THR A 116 3.61 -3.53 -11.32
C THR A 116 4.00 -2.83 -10.03
N THR A 117 4.85 -3.47 -9.23
CA THR A 117 5.38 -2.89 -7.98
C THR A 117 6.18 -1.62 -8.26
N ALA A 118 7.11 -1.66 -9.23
CA ALA A 118 7.88 -0.48 -9.63
C ALA A 118 6.98 0.67 -10.12
N ASN A 119 5.94 0.35 -10.90
CA ASN A 119 4.97 1.33 -11.37
C ASN A 119 4.16 1.94 -10.23
N TRP A 120 3.66 1.12 -9.29
CA TRP A 120 2.91 1.61 -8.13
C TRP A 120 3.78 2.49 -7.23
N SER A 121 5.04 2.13 -7.04
CA SER A 121 6.00 2.94 -6.30
C SER A 121 6.21 4.30 -6.96
N ALA A 122 6.47 4.33 -8.28
CA ALA A 122 6.61 5.58 -9.04
C ALA A 122 5.34 6.46 -9.04
N GLN A 123 4.17 5.85 -8.83
CA GLN A 123 2.88 6.54 -8.75
C GLN A 123 2.51 6.97 -7.32
N GLY A 124 3.29 6.61 -6.30
CA GLY A 124 2.96 6.81 -4.89
C GLY A 124 1.78 5.96 -4.39
N ALA A 125 1.44 4.90 -5.14
CA ALA A 125 0.36 3.98 -4.78
C ALA A 125 0.80 2.95 -3.72
N ILE A 126 2.12 2.77 -3.58
CA ILE A 126 2.82 2.15 -2.44
C ILE A 126 3.99 3.06 -2.07
N ASP A 127 4.66 2.80 -0.96
CA ASP A 127 5.91 3.46 -0.60
C ASP A 127 7.02 3.27 -1.67
N ASP A 128 8.11 4.02 -1.54
CA ASP A 128 9.27 3.85 -2.43
C ASP A 128 9.80 2.41 -2.31
N ALA A 129 9.89 1.69 -3.43
CA ALA A 129 10.41 0.33 -3.46
C ALA A 129 11.88 0.27 -3.03
N ALA A 130 12.61 1.40 -3.06
CA ALA A 130 13.93 1.53 -2.46
C ALA A 130 13.93 1.29 -0.94
N GLY A 131 12.78 1.45 -0.27
CA GLY A 131 12.60 1.13 1.14
C GLY A 131 12.84 -0.35 1.46
N LEU A 132 12.64 -1.26 0.49
CA LEU A 132 12.89 -2.69 0.67
C LEU A 132 14.37 -3.07 0.65
N ARG A 133 15.27 -2.15 0.26
CA ARG A 133 16.68 -2.47 0.05
C ARG A 133 17.38 -2.68 1.39
N GLY A 134 17.88 -3.89 1.61
CA GLY A 134 18.57 -4.29 2.82
C GLY A 134 17.65 -4.74 3.95
N ASP A 135 16.32 -4.63 3.78
CA ASP A 135 15.37 -5.15 4.76
C ASP A 135 15.53 -6.66 4.92
N PRO A 136 15.64 -7.18 6.15
CA PRO A 136 15.65 -8.61 6.38
C PRO A 136 14.28 -9.21 6.03
N VAL A 137 14.30 -10.23 5.17
CA VAL A 137 13.12 -10.99 4.79
C VAL A 137 13.35 -12.47 5.00
N TYR A 138 12.44 -13.11 5.73
CA TYR A 138 12.41 -14.55 5.89
C TYR A 138 11.36 -15.17 4.98
N VAL A 139 11.75 -16.18 4.19
CA VAL A 139 10.82 -16.98 3.40
C VAL A 139 10.90 -18.42 3.87
N PHE A 140 9.76 -19.09 3.99
CA PHE A 140 9.71 -20.51 4.31
C PHE A 140 8.80 -21.28 3.35
N SER A 141 9.26 -22.46 2.90
CA SER A 141 8.41 -23.44 2.20
C SER A 141 8.75 -24.89 2.58
N GLY A 142 7.72 -25.73 2.64
CA GLY A 142 7.86 -27.17 2.86
C GLY A 142 7.95 -27.98 1.57
N ALA A 143 8.62 -29.13 1.59
CA ALA A 143 8.67 -30.04 0.44
C ALA A 143 7.36 -30.74 0.13
N ASN A 144 6.49 -30.87 1.14
CA ASN A 144 5.20 -31.56 1.05
C ASN A 144 4.02 -30.58 1.05
N ASP A 145 4.28 -29.28 0.90
CA ASP A 145 3.24 -28.29 0.70
C ASP A 145 2.67 -28.39 -0.72
N SER A 146 1.46 -28.94 -0.81
CA SER A 146 0.68 -29.04 -2.04
C SER A 146 -0.50 -28.05 -2.07
N THR A 147 -0.48 -27.01 -1.24
CA THR A 147 -1.49 -25.95 -1.17
C THR A 147 -0.95 -24.64 -1.71
N VAL A 148 0.23 -24.22 -1.22
CA VAL A 148 1.03 -23.18 -1.87
C VAL A 148 2.35 -23.84 -2.23
N GLU A 149 2.44 -24.29 -3.47
CA GLU A 149 3.58 -25.09 -3.89
C GLU A 149 4.88 -24.29 -3.83
N ARG A 150 5.99 -24.98 -3.52
CA ARG A 150 7.33 -24.39 -3.38
C ARG A 150 7.74 -23.42 -4.51
N PRO A 151 7.40 -23.63 -5.80
CA PRO A 151 7.75 -22.65 -6.84
C PRO A 151 7.17 -21.26 -6.58
N VAL A 152 6.01 -21.16 -5.93
CA VAL A 152 5.40 -19.88 -5.54
C VAL A 152 6.24 -19.14 -4.51
N SER A 153 6.68 -19.82 -3.43
CA SER A 153 7.57 -19.20 -2.43
C SER A 153 8.98 -18.95 -2.98
N THR A 154 9.43 -19.74 -3.95
CA THR A 154 10.67 -19.47 -4.67
C THR A 154 10.56 -18.22 -5.55
N ALA A 155 9.39 -17.94 -6.12
CA ALA A 155 9.13 -16.69 -6.81
C ALA A 155 9.05 -15.49 -5.85
N LEU A 156 8.58 -15.67 -4.61
CA LEU A 156 8.64 -14.64 -3.57
C LEU A 156 10.08 -14.28 -3.20
N ASP A 157 10.94 -15.30 -3.06
CA ASP A 157 12.37 -15.13 -2.84
C ASP A 157 13.04 -14.32 -3.96
N ASP A 158 12.78 -14.64 -5.23
CA ASP A 158 13.27 -13.85 -6.38
C ASP A 158 12.63 -12.44 -6.46
N TYR A 159 11.36 -12.30 -6.07
CA TYR A 159 10.68 -11.02 -5.98
C TYR A 159 11.39 -10.07 -5.01
N TYR A 160 11.64 -10.51 -3.78
CA TYR A 160 12.29 -9.68 -2.77
C TYR A 160 13.75 -9.37 -3.09
N ARG A 161 14.52 -10.35 -3.58
CA ARG A 161 15.91 -10.10 -4.00
C ARG A 161 16.01 -9.11 -5.16
N HIS A 162 15.03 -9.07 -6.05
CA HIS A 162 14.98 -8.08 -7.13
C HIS A 162 14.91 -6.63 -6.60
N PHE A 163 14.16 -6.40 -5.50
CA PHE A 163 14.08 -5.08 -4.84
C PHE A 163 15.23 -4.82 -3.86
N GLY A 164 16.14 -5.78 -3.69
CA GLY A 164 17.35 -5.63 -2.90
C GLY A 164 17.21 -5.95 -1.41
N ALA A 165 16.14 -6.64 -1.01
CA ALA A 165 15.99 -7.14 0.35
C ALA A 165 17.03 -8.24 0.69
N ASP A 166 17.37 -8.36 1.97
CA ASP A 166 18.24 -9.42 2.49
C ASP A 166 17.42 -10.66 2.82
N VAL A 167 17.34 -11.61 1.87
CA VAL A 167 16.43 -12.75 1.96
C VAL A 167 17.12 -14.00 2.52
N LEU A 168 16.65 -14.46 3.68
CA LEU A 168 16.89 -15.80 4.22
C LEU A 168 15.73 -16.73 3.83
N TYR A 169 16.00 -17.69 2.94
CA TYR A 169 15.00 -18.65 2.47
C TYR A 169 15.26 -20.07 3.01
N ASN A 170 14.43 -20.51 3.95
CA ASN A 170 14.41 -21.89 4.42
C ASN A 170 13.42 -22.75 3.62
N ARG A 171 13.96 -23.81 3.00
CA ARG A 171 13.21 -24.77 2.18
C ARG A 171 13.66 -26.21 2.38
N SER A 172 14.34 -26.47 3.50
CA SER A 172 15.06 -27.73 3.74
C SER A 172 14.17 -28.83 4.34
N THR A 173 12.97 -28.48 4.79
CA THR A 173 12.10 -29.39 5.55
C THR A 173 11.06 -30.08 4.67
N ALA A 174 10.56 -31.22 5.16
CA ALA A 174 9.45 -31.94 4.55
C ALA A 174 8.08 -31.41 5.01
N ALA A 175 8.01 -30.12 5.39
CA ALA A 175 6.79 -29.55 5.94
C ALA A 175 5.62 -29.63 4.95
N GLY A 176 4.41 -29.83 5.50
CA GLY A 176 3.15 -29.55 4.78
C GLY A 176 2.82 -28.05 4.80
N HIS A 177 1.60 -27.70 4.42
CA HIS A 177 1.10 -26.32 4.44
C HIS A 177 0.70 -25.90 5.86
N ALA A 178 1.61 -25.24 6.58
CA ALA A 178 1.41 -24.87 7.98
C ALA A 178 2.34 -23.73 8.42
N TRP A 179 1.98 -23.10 9.55
CA TRP A 179 2.93 -22.34 10.37
C TRP A 179 3.86 -23.36 11.04
N ILE A 180 5.16 -23.12 11.02
CA ILE A 180 6.13 -24.05 11.61
C ILE A 180 6.54 -23.51 12.96
N SER A 181 6.36 -24.32 14.00
CA SER A 181 6.67 -23.93 15.37
C SER A 181 6.94 -25.16 16.23
N PRO A 182 7.87 -25.09 17.21
CA PRO A 182 8.04 -26.14 18.21
C PRO A 182 6.77 -26.48 19.01
N LEU A 183 5.81 -25.57 19.08
CA LEU A 183 4.51 -25.80 19.74
C LEU A 183 3.44 -26.37 18.80
N GLY A 184 3.77 -26.59 17.53
CA GLY A 184 2.84 -27.11 16.53
C GLY A 184 2.35 -28.52 16.90
N PRO A 185 1.03 -28.75 17.07
CA PRO A 185 0.53 -30.07 17.48
C PRO A 185 0.57 -31.12 16.36
N ASN A 186 0.76 -30.71 15.11
CA ASN A 186 0.85 -31.63 13.97
C ASN A 186 2.30 -32.02 13.70
N ALA A 187 2.50 -33.24 13.19
CA ALA A 187 3.79 -33.65 12.64
C ALA A 187 4.14 -32.82 11.39
N CYS A 188 5.44 -32.58 11.15
CA CYS A 188 5.96 -31.73 10.09
C CYS A 188 5.26 -31.84 8.73
N ALA A 189 5.07 -33.06 8.20
CA ALA A 189 4.53 -33.30 6.86
C ALA A 189 3.01 -33.13 6.72
N VAL A 190 2.28 -32.83 7.81
CA VAL A 190 0.81 -32.81 7.82
C VAL A 190 0.27 -31.48 7.30
N THR A 191 -0.73 -31.54 6.41
CA THR A 191 -1.54 -30.38 6.00
C THR A 191 -2.96 -30.55 6.53
N ALA A 192 -3.19 -30.20 7.80
CA ALA A 192 -4.50 -30.37 8.45
C ALA A 192 -4.68 -29.38 9.60
N ASN A 193 -5.93 -29.15 10.02
CA ASN A 193 -6.26 -28.35 11.21
C ASN A 193 -5.43 -28.84 12.43
N PRO A 194 -4.73 -27.95 13.16
CA PRO A 194 -4.83 -26.49 13.12
C PRO A 194 -3.84 -25.77 12.20
N TRP A 195 -3.14 -26.48 11.31
CA TRP A 195 -2.11 -25.98 10.39
C TRP A 195 -0.96 -25.28 11.12
N LEU A 196 -0.57 -25.85 12.26
CA LEU A 196 0.66 -25.52 12.99
C LEU A 196 1.43 -26.83 13.21
N ASN A 197 2.67 -26.89 12.73
CA ASN A 197 3.43 -28.13 12.67
C ASN A 197 4.78 -28.01 13.41
N ASP A 198 5.13 -29.04 14.16
CA ASP A 198 6.48 -29.23 14.69
C ASP A 198 7.34 -29.98 13.65
N CYS A 199 8.39 -29.30 13.18
CA CYS A 199 9.36 -29.83 12.23
C CYS A 199 10.72 -30.17 12.84
N GLY A 200 10.82 -30.21 14.18
CA GLY A 200 12.05 -30.57 14.89
C GLY A 200 13.11 -29.46 14.91
N PHE A 201 12.72 -28.22 14.60
CA PHE A 201 13.56 -27.03 14.74
C PHE A 201 12.71 -25.82 15.15
N ASP A 202 13.38 -24.80 15.69
CA ASP A 202 12.77 -23.56 16.15
C ASP A 202 12.79 -22.52 15.02
N ALA A 203 11.68 -22.45 14.27
CA ALA A 203 11.54 -21.52 13.17
C ALA A 203 11.46 -20.07 13.66
N GLU A 204 10.83 -19.83 14.81
CA GLU A 204 10.75 -18.51 15.44
C GLU A 204 12.14 -17.96 15.77
N ARG A 205 13.04 -18.78 16.32
CA ARG A 205 14.45 -18.39 16.54
C ARG A 205 15.12 -17.91 15.25
N GLU A 206 14.91 -18.66 14.18
CA GLU A 206 15.55 -18.45 12.90
C GLU A 206 15.07 -17.16 12.26
N PHE A 207 13.75 -16.98 12.12
CA PHE A 207 13.23 -15.80 11.45
C PHE A 207 13.34 -14.55 12.32
N LEU A 208 13.05 -14.61 13.63
CA LEU A 208 13.23 -13.44 14.50
C LEU A 208 14.72 -13.07 14.59
N GLY A 209 15.62 -14.05 14.63
CA GLY A 209 17.05 -13.80 14.56
C GLY A 209 17.47 -13.07 13.29
N HIS A 210 16.89 -13.43 12.14
CA HIS A 210 17.14 -12.74 10.87
C HIS A 210 16.56 -11.32 10.85
N LEU A 211 15.29 -11.15 11.25
CA LEU A 211 14.59 -9.87 11.24
C LEU A 211 15.20 -8.86 12.24
N LEU A 212 15.60 -9.33 13.42
CA LEU A 212 16.05 -8.48 14.52
C LEU A 212 17.58 -8.42 14.65
N GLY A 213 18.30 -9.16 13.80
CA GLY A 213 19.75 -9.39 13.86
C GLY A 213 20.20 -10.36 14.96
N SER A 214 19.47 -10.43 16.08
CA SER A 214 19.64 -11.46 17.11
C SER A 214 18.37 -11.60 17.94
N VAL A 215 18.16 -12.78 18.52
CA VAL A 215 17.04 -13.06 19.42
C VAL A 215 17.52 -13.90 20.60
N GLY A 216 17.15 -13.50 21.81
CA GLY A 216 17.36 -14.26 23.03
C GLY A 216 16.47 -15.51 23.08
N ALA A 217 16.85 -16.49 23.90
CA ALA A 217 16.07 -17.71 24.08
C ALA A 217 14.63 -17.39 24.56
N PRO A 218 13.62 -18.18 24.17
CA PRO A 218 12.24 -17.96 24.56
C PRO A 218 12.05 -18.17 26.08
N ALA A 219 11.06 -17.50 26.65
CA ALA A 219 10.62 -17.78 28.01
C ALA A 219 10.04 -19.21 28.12
N ALA A 220 10.12 -19.81 29.31
CA ALA A 220 9.52 -21.13 29.54
C ALA A 220 7.98 -21.14 29.41
N ALA A 221 7.35 -19.99 29.65
CA ALA A 221 5.94 -19.72 29.40
C ALA A 221 5.74 -18.19 29.26
N PRO A 222 4.71 -17.74 28.53
CA PRO A 222 4.39 -16.33 28.45
C PRO A 222 3.89 -15.78 29.81
N GLY A 223 4.43 -14.64 30.24
CA GLY A 223 4.12 -13.89 31.46
C GLY A 223 3.62 -12.46 31.21
N GLY A 224 3.45 -12.06 29.94
CA GLY A 224 2.80 -10.83 29.51
C GLY A 224 1.26 -10.93 29.48
N SER A 225 0.62 -9.95 28.83
CA SER A 225 -0.85 -9.90 28.71
C SER A 225 -1.30 -10.05 27.26
N LEU A 226 -2.23 -10.98 27.02
CA LEU A 226 -2.94 -11.07 25.76
C LEU A 226 -4.21 -10.21 25.82
N ILE A 227 -4.17 -9.06 25.15
CA ILE A 227 -5.27 -8.09 25.14
C ILE A 227 -6.14 -8.36 23.91
N ARG A 228 -7.44 -8.58 24.12
CA ARG A 228 -8.46 -8.61 23.08
C ARG A 228 -9.07 -7.22 22.91
N PHE A 229 -8.98 -6.68 21.70
CA PHE A 229 -9.46 -5.34 21.35
C PHE A 229 -10.46 -5.35 20.19
N ASP A 230 -11.19 -4.26 20.02
CA ASP A 230 -12.18 -4.08 18.95
C ASP A 230 -11.54 -3.57 17.65
N GLN A 231 -11.50 -4.40 16.60
CA GLN A 231 -10.96 -4.04 15.29
C GLN A 231 -11.83 -3.04 14.51
N ASN A 232 -13.12 -2.88 14.86
CA ASN A 232 -14.00 -1.94 14.16
C ASN A 232 -13.46 -0.51 14.22
N ARG A 233 -12.74 -0.17 15.30
CA ARG A 233 -12.10 1.14 15.50
C ARG A 233 -11.05 1.48 14.45
N TYR A 234 -10.46 0.47 13.83
CA TYR A 234 -9.37 0.64 12.85
C TYR A 234 -9.84 0.36 11.43
N ALA A 235 -10.95 -0.34 11.25
CA ALA A 235 -11.50 -0.62 9.93
C ALA A 235 -11.98 0.66 9.22
N PRO A 236 -11.66 0.85 7.94
CA PRO A 236 -12.27 1.91 7.13
C PRO A 236 -13.80 1.89 7.22
N GLY A 237 -14.40 3.04 7.55
CA GLY A 237 -15.85 3.14 7.75
C GLY A 237 -16.35 2.65 9.12
N GLY A 238 -15.46 2.31 10.06
CA GLY A 238 -15.79 1.97 11.43
C GLY A 238 -16.41 0.57 11.61
N ALA A 239 -16.27 -0.31 10.63
CA ALA A 239 -16.83 -1.67 10.68
C ALA A 239 -15.88 -2.68 10.00
N ALA A 240 -15.45 -3.70 10.74
CA ALA A 240 -14.50 -4.71 10.29
C ALA A 240 -15.16 -5.81 9.43
N LYS A 241 -16.39 -6.21 9.78
CA LYS A 241 -17.10 -7.30 9.08
C LYS A 241 -17.28 -7.07 7.56
N PRO A 242 -17.64 -5.86 7.06
CA PRO A 242 -17.76 -5.60 5.63
C PRO A 242 -16.47 -5.76 4.83
N ILE A 243 -15.32 -5.83 5.50
CA ILE A 243 -14.01 -6.04 4.88
C ILE A 243 -13.43 -7.41 5.23
N SER A 244 -14.28 -8.36 5.65
CA SER A 244 -13.88 -9.73 6.02
C SER A 244 -12.91 -9.81 7.21
N MET A 245 -12.95 -8.83 8.12
CA MET A 245 -12.21 -8.86 9.38
C MET A 245 -13.15 -9.09 10.56
N ASP A 246 -12.68 -9.82 11.57
CA ASP A 246 -13.42 -10.05 12.81
C ASP A 246 -13.60 -8.72 13.57
N GLU A 247 -14.56 -8.65 14.50
CA GLU A 247 -14.60 -7.54 15.46
C GLU A 247 -13.49 -7.67 16.51
N ASN A 248 -13.00 -8.88 16.76
CA ASN A 248 -11.96 -9.17 17.74
C ASN A 248 -10.57 -9.14 17.10
N GLY A 249 -9.65 -8.38 17.68
CA GLY A 249 -8.23 -8.44 17.41
C GLY A 249 -7.48 -8.76 18.71
N PHE A 250 -6.25 -9.23 18.61
CA PHE A 250 -5.45 -9.54 19.80
C PHE A 250 -4.07 -8.90 19.73
N VAL A 251 -3.54 -8.48 20.86
CA VAL A 251 -2.14 -8.06 20.99
C VAL A 251 -1.55 -8.66 22.24
N TYR A 252 -0.41 -9.33 22.11
CA TYR A 252 0.40 -9.78 23.23
C TYR A 252 1.42 -8.72 23.60
N VAL A 253 1.43 -8.33 24.87
CA VAL A 253 2.28 -7.25 25.39
C VAL A 253 3.10 -7.77 26.57
N PRO A 254 4.43 -7.88 26.43
CA PRO A 254 5.33 -8.19 27.54
C PRO A 254 5.29 -7.14 28.64
N THR A 255 5.61 -7.58 29.87
CA THR A 255 5.68 -6.68 31.03
C THR A 255 6.68 -5.54 30.84
N SER A 256 7.80 -5.78 30.14
CA SER A 256 8.80 -4.75 29.84
C SER A 256 8.24 -3.62 28.97
N CYS A 257 7.54 -3.96 27.89
CA CYS A 257 6.90 -3.01 26.98
C CYS A 257 5.78 -2.24 27.69
N ALA A 258 4.97 -2.93 28.50
CA ALA A 258 3.95 -2.29 29.32
C ALA A 258 4.53 -1.29 30.34
N SER A 259 5.77 -1.50 30.77
CA SER A 259 6.51 -0.64 31.70
C SER A 259 7.30 0.50 31.02
N GLY A 260 7.15 0.67 29.70
CA GLY A 260 7.74 1.79 28.95
C GLY A 260 9.11 1.52 28.31
N ALA A 261 9.57 0.26 28.26
CA ALA A 261 10.72 -0.10 27.45
C ALA A 261 10.49 0.23 25.96
N ALA A 262 11.57 0.52 25.24
CA ALA A 262 11.51 0.53 23.78
C ALA A 262 11.31 -0.90 23.28
N CYS A 263 10.34 -1.10 22.41
CA CYS A 263 9.93 -2.41 21.91
C CYS A 263 9.75 -2.41 20.40
N LYS A 264 9.80 -3.60 19.82
CA LYS A 264 9.45 -3.81 18.41
C LYS A 264 8.05 -4.36 18.32
N VAL A 265 7.38 -4.17 17.19
CA VAL A 265 6.08 -4.79 16.91
C VAL A 265 6.26 -5.82 15.80
N VAL A 266 5.76 -7.04 15.99
CA VAL A 266 5.56 -8.01 14.91
C VAL A 266 4.07 -8.16 14.68
N VAL A 267 3.62 -7.83 13.47
CA VAL A 267 2.25 -8.04 13.02
C VAL A 267 2.15 -9.47 12.46
N THR A 268 1.57 -10.38 13.24
CA THR A 268 1.49 -11.80 12.92
C THR A 268 0.11 -12.19 12.39
N LEU A 269 0.07 -12.70 11.17
CA LEU A 269 -1.14 -12.90 10.39
C LEU A 269 -1.37 -14.40 10.16
N HIS A 270 -2.47 -14.90 10.71
CA HIS A 270 -2.90 -16.28 10.55
C HIS A 270 -3.27 -16.60 9.09
N GLY A 271 -3.25 -17.88 8.72
CA GLY A 271 -3.69 -18.37 7.42
C GLY A 271 -5.21 -18.50 7.28
N CYS A 272 -5.65 -18.97 6.12
CA CYS A 272 -7.06 -19.33 5.92
C CYS A 272 -7.49 -20.37 6.98
N LYS A 273 -8.73 -20.29 7.45
CA LYS A 273 -9.32 -21.22 8.45
C LYS A 273 -8.67 -21.20 9.84
N GLN A 274 -7.81 -20.21 10.11
CA GLN A 274 -7.10 -20.06 11.37
C GLN A 274 -7.50 -18.80 12.17
N GLY A 275 -8.50 -18.04 11.68
CA GLY A 275 -9.01 -16.87 12.39
C GLY A 275 -9.78 -17.26 13.66
N TYR A 276 -9.74 -16.41 14.68
CA TYR A 276 -10.30 -16.67 16.01
C TYR A 276 -11.73 -17.24 15.98
N SER A 277 -12.63 -16.60 15.22
CA SER A 277 -14.04 -17.02 15.12
C SER A 277 -14.30 -18.13 14.10
N TYR A 278 -13.28 -18.62 13.39
CA TYR A 278 -13.46 -19.68 12.39
C TYR A 278 -13.76 -21.02 13.07
N GLN A 279 -15.03 -21.44 13.09
CA GLN A 279 -15.44 -22.80 13.50
C GLN A 279 -14.85 -23.27 14.85
N GLY A 280 -14.74 -22.39 15.84
CA GLY A 280 -14.18 -22.72 17.15
C GLY A 280 -12.65 -22.85 17.19
N PHE A 281 -11.94 -22.29 16.20
CA PHE A 281 -10.48 -22.28 16.16
C PHE A 281 -9.87 -21.56 17.37
N GLY A 282 -10.46 -20.44 17.80
CA GLY A 282 -10.08 -19.74 19.02
C GLY A 282 -8.64 -19.21 18.97
N THR A 283 -7.94 -19.27 20.10
CA THR A 283 -6.57 -18.74 20.25
C THR A 283 -5.48 -19.69 19.74
N ARG A 284 -5.81 -20.81 19.08
CA ARG A 284 -4.82 -21.84 18.70
C ARG A 284 -3.62 -21.30 17.93
N PHE A 285 -3.82 -20.38 16.99
CA PHE A 285 -2.70 -19.77 16.27
C PHE A 285 -1.84 -18.90 17.20
N ILE A 286 -2.48 -18.09 18.06
CA ILE A 286 -1.79 -17.23 19.04
C ILE A 286 -0.97 -18.07 20.03
N ASP A 287 -1.56 -19.15 20.54
CA ASP A 287 -0.97 -19.99 21.60
C ASP A 287 0.14 -20.91 21.07
N ASN A 288 0.08 -21.31 19.79
CA ASN A 288 0.99 -22.32 19.22
C ASN A 288 1.94 -21.76 18.15
N ALA A 289 1.95 -20.45 17.90
CA ALA A 289 2.93 -19.81 17.01
C ALA A 289 4.27 -19.53 17.72
N TYR A 290 4.37 -19.80 19.03
CA TYR A 290 5.58 -19.66 19.86
C TYR A 290 6.19 -18.25 19.92
N LEU A 291 5.43 -17.24 19.51
CA LEU A 291 5.87 -15.84 19.47
C LEU A 291 5.74 -15.13 20.82
N ASN A 292 4.81 -15.54 21.68
CA ASN A 292 4.59 -14.90 22.97
C ASN A 292 5.74 -15.19 23.94
N GLU A 293 6.30 -16.40 23.87
CA GLU A 293 7.46 -16.84 24.62
C GLU A 293 8.71 -16.06 24.21
N TYR A 294 8.91 -15.84 22.91
CA TYR A 294 9.96 -14.98 22.39
C TYR A 294 9.74 -13.51 22.77
N ALA A 295 8.49 -13.07 22.80
CA ALA A 295 8.18 -11.68 23.08
C ALA A 295 8.62 -11.21 24.46
N ASP A 296 8.48 -12.06 25.47
CA ASP A 296 8.85 -11.74 26.85
C ASP A 296 10.36 -11.54 27.07
N THR A 297 11.20 -12.17 26.26
CA THR A 297 12.66 -12.11 26.42
C THR A 297 13.31 -11.14 25.43
N ASN A 298 12.54 -10.54 24.52
CA ASN A 298 13.07 -9.76 23.40
C ASN A 298 12.43 -8.38 23.21
N ASN A 299 11.62 -7.90 24.17
CA ASN A 299 10.91 -6.61 24.05
C ASN A 299 10.09 -6.54 22.75
N LEU A 300 9.33 -7.60 22.47
CA LEU A 300 8.51 -7.72 21.27
C LEU A 300 7.04 -7.60 21.65
N ILE A 301 6.31 -6.69 21.02
CA ILE A 301 4.85 -6.70 21.04
C ILE A 301 4.41 -7.53 19.84
N VAL A 302 3.47 -8.45 20.03
CA VAL A 302 2.95 -9.27 18.93
C VAL A 302 1.50 -8.90 18.68
N LEU A 303 1.23 -8.29 17.52
CA LEU A 303 -0.11 -7.93 17.09
C LEU A 303 -0.68 -9.08 16.25
N TYR A 304 -1.88 -9.55 16.59
CA TYR A 304 -2.60 -10.61 15.90
C TYR A 304 -3.96 -10.11 15.38
N PRO A 305 -3.97 -9.39 14.25
CA PRO A 305 -5.22 -9.04 13.58
C PRO A 305 -5.97 -10.32 13.17
N GLN A 306 -7.30 -10.27 13.08
CA GLN A 306 -8.13 -11.43 12.75
C GLN A 306 -8.98 -11.18 11.51
N ALA A 307 -8.86 -12.06 10.53
CA ALA A 307 -9.79 -12.19 9.43
C ALA A 307 -10.93 -13.16 9.80
N VAL A 308 -12.09 -12.99 9.15
CA VAL A 308 -13.30 -13.82 9.37
C VAL A 308 -13.91 -14.19 8.02
N PRO A 309 -14.57 -15.35 7.89
CA PRO A 309 -15.31 -15.69 6.67
C PRO A 309 -16.35 -14.63 6.29
N THR A 310 -16.51 -14.40 4.99
CA THR A 310 -17.66 -13.65 4.48
C THR A 310 -18.92 -14.48 4.59
N THR A 311 -20.07 -13.80 4.70
CA THR A 311 -21.39 -14.45 4.60
C THR A 311 -21.71 -14.85 3.15
N THR A 312 -21.02 -14.28 2.18
CA THR A 312 -21.03 -14.67 0.76
C THR A 312 -19.90 -15.65 0.46
N LEU A 313 -19.88 -16.21 -0.76
CA LEU A 313 -18.84 -17.14 -1.20
C LEU A 313 -17.52 -16.46 -1.64
N ASP A 314 -17.40 -15.15 -1.44
CA ASP A 314 -16.20 -14.38 -1.79
C ASP A 314 -14.96 -14.86 -1.02
N ASN A 315 -15.10 -15.09 0.29
CA ASN A 315 -14.04 -15.58 1.20
C ASN A 315 -14.61 -16.50 2.30
N PRO A 316 -15.08 -17.73 1.97
CA PRO A 316 -15.70 -18.64 2.93
C PRO A 316 -14.71 -19.22 3.95
N ASN A 317 -13.41 -19.10 3.69
CA ASN A 317 -12.36 -19.64 4.53
C ASN A 317 -11.76 -18.62 5.51
N GLY A 318 -12.23 -17.36 5.50
CA GLY A 318 -11.69 -16.32 6.39
C GLY A 318 -10.21 -16.04 6.14
N CYS A 319 -9.79 -16.06 4.89
CA CYS A 319 -8.45 -15.68 4.47
C CYS A 319 -8.29 -14.16 4.49
N TRP A 320 -7.05 -13.67 4.58
CA TRP A 320 -6.76 -12.27 4.28
C TRP A 320 -7.03 -11.96 2.81
N ASN A 321 -7.26 -10.69 2.47
CA ASN A 321 -7.51 -10.27 1.09
C ASN A 321 -6.19 -10.23 0.31
N TRP A 322 -5.97 -11.28 -0.48
CA TRP A 322 -4.82 -11.41 -1.38
C TRP A 322 -5.23 -11.67 -2.84
N TRP A 323 -6.54 -11.57 -3.15
CA TRP A 323 -7.08 -11.74 -4.51
C TRP A 323 -8.14 -10.71 -4.92
N GLY A 324 -8.32 -9.64 -4.15
CA GLY A 324 -9.21 -8.53 -4.50
C GLY A 324 -10.69 -8.81 -4.28
N TYR A 325 -11.04 -9.72 -3.36
CA TYR A 325 -12.44 -10.02 -3.05
C TYR A 325 -13.21 -8.81 -2.51
N LEU A 326 -14.54 -8.90 -2.48
CA LEU A 326 -15.45 -7.83 -2.03
C LEU A 326 -15.26 -6.50 -2.79
N GLY A 327 -14.78 -6.59 -4.05
CA GLY A 327 -14.58 -5.44 -4.93
C GLY A 327 -13.52 -4.46 -4.44
N ASP A 328 -12.47 -4.95 -3.77
CA ASP A 328 -11.34 -4.15 -3.30
C ASP A 328 -10.12 -4.31 -4.23
N PRO A 329 -10.02 -3.55 -5.33
CA PRO A 329 -8.89 -3.64 -6.25
C PRO A 329 -7.59 -3.06 -5.67
N ALA A 330 -7.64 -2.41 -4.51
CA ALA A 330 -6.50 -1.81 -3.83
C ALA A 330 -5.91 -2.72 -2.75
N TYR A 331 -6.38 -3.98 -2.61
CA TYR A 331 -6.04 -4.90 -1.52
C TYR A 331 -4.54 -5.08 -1.21
N ALA A 332 -3.66 -4.83 -2.19
CA ALA A 332 -2.22 -4.99 -2.08
C ALA A 332 -1.44 -3.66 -2.01
N ARG A 333 -2.10 -2.51 -1.87
CA ARG A 333 -1.47 -1.17 -1.94
C ARG A 333 -2.15 -0.17 -1.00
N HIS A 334 -1.69 1.09 -0.98
CA HIS A 334 -2.34 2.16 -0.22
C HIS A 334 -3.85 2.25 -0.55
N GLY A 335 -4.68 2.39 0.47
CA GLY A 335 -6.13 2.41 0.37
C GLY A 335 -6.81 1.04 0.33
N GLY A 336 -6.05 -0.06 0.32
CA GLY A 336 -6.59 -1.42 0.50
C GLY A 336 -7.18 -1.62 1.88
N LYS A 337 -8.42 -2.07 1.98
CA LYS A 337 -9.21 -1.88 3.21
C LYS A 337 -8.66 -2.62 4.43
N GLN A 338 -8.20 -3.86 4.24
CA GLN A 338 -7.59 -4.64 5.33
C GLN A 338 -6.20 -4.14 5.70
N ILE A 339 -5.39 -3.74 4.71
CA ILE A 339 -4.08 -3.13 4.96
C ILE A 339 -4.25 -1.85 5.79
N GLU A 340 -5.18 -0.96 5.41
CA GLU A 340 -5.43 0.27 6.17
C GLU A 340 -5.89 -0.02 7.61
N ALA A 341 -6.72 -1.05 7.80
CA ALA A 341 -7.16 -1.45 9.13
C ALA A 341 -5.99 -1.91 10.00
N ILE A 342 -5.10 -2.75 9.45
CA ILE A 342 -3.89 -3.21 10.15
C ILE A 342 -2.95 -2.03 10.43
N MET A 343 -2.76 -1.12 9.47
CA MET A 343 -1.94 0.08 9.68
C MET A 343 -2.53 1.01 10.74
N GLY A 344 -3.85 1.09 10.87
CA GLY A 344 -4.52 1.76 11.99
C GLY A 344 -4.12 1.15 13.35
N MET A 345 -4.05 -0.18 13.43
CA MET A 345 -3.62 -0.89 14.64
C MET A 345 -2.12 -0.66 14.94
N VAL A 346 -1.26 -0.72 13.93
CA VAL A 346 0.19 -0.44 14.06
C VAL A 346 0.41 0.99 14.57
N ARG A 347 -0.29 1.98 13.99
CA ARG A 347 -0.24 3.38 14.45
C ARG A 347 -0.73 3.52 15.90
N ALA A 348 -1.79 2.82 16.27
CA ALA A 348 -2.31 2.85 17.64
C ALA A 348 -1.32 2.28 18.68
N LEU A 349 -0.47 1.33 18.27
CA LEU A 349 0.63 0.80 19.09
C LEU A 349 1.84 1.75 19.15
N GLY A 350 1.89 2.80 18.32
CA GLY A 350 3.03 3.70 18.20
C GLY A 350 4.09 3.25 17.19
N GLY A 351 3.80 2.23 16.37
CA GLY A 351 4.76 1.61 15.44
C GLY A 351 5.05 2.39 14.16
N ALA A 352 4.19 3.33 13.78
CA ALA A 352 4.56 4.37 12.85
C ALA A 352 4.92 5.60 13.71
N GLY A 353 6.08 6.24 13.47
CA GLY A 353 6.32 7.60 13.96
C GLY A 353 5.17 8.55 13.58
N PRO A 354 5.16 9.83 14.02
CA PRO A 354 4.07 10.76 13.72
C PRO A 354 3.71 10.64 12.24
N THR A 355 2.46 10.23 12.00
CA THR A 355 1.95 9.83 10.69
C THR A 355 2.39 10.91 9.68
N PRO A 356 2.97 10.57 8.51
CA PRO A 356 2.85 11.49 7.38
C PRO A 356 1.34 11.69 7.25
N PRO A 357 0.82 12.91 7.48
CA PRO A 357 -0.61 13.04 7.65
C PRO A 357 -1.30 12.62 6.32
N PRO A 358 -2.54 12.08 6.37
CA PRO A 358 -3.11 11.34 5.25
C PRO A 358 -3.07 12.18 3.99
N THR A 359 -2.41 11.66 2.95
CA THR A 359 -2.29 12.33 1.66
C THR A 359 -3.67 12.37 0.99
N GLY A 360 -4.37 13.49 1.13
CA GLY A 360 -5.57 13.77 0.37
C GLY A 360 -5.20 14.34 -1.00
N ARG A 361 -5.98 14.00 -2.02
CA ARG A 361 -5.89 14.60 -3.36
C ARG A 361 -7.17 15.37 -3.64
N LEU A 362 -7.02 16.60 -4.13
CA LEU A 362 -8.12 17.47 -4.54
C LEU A 362 -7.83 17.95 -5.97
N SER A 363 -8.80 17.79 -6.88
CA SER A 363 -8.72 18.34 -8.23
C SER A 363 -9.80 19.39 -8.38
N LEU A 364 -9.38 20.63 -8.61
CA LEU A 364 -10.25 21.79 -8.72
C LEU A 364 -10.38 22.20 -10.19
N PRO A 365 -11.59 22.24 -10.76
CA PRO A 365 -11.80 22.87 -12.06
C PRO A 365 -11.55 24.37 -11.97
N SER A 366 -11.14 25.00 -13.07
CA SER A 366 -11.06 26.46 -13.16
C SER A 366 -12.44 27.10 -13.16
N LEU A 367 -12.51 28.35 -12.70
CA LEU A 367 -13.73 29.11 -12.55
C LEU A 367 -13.96 29.96 -13.79
N ASP A 368 -14.72 29.43 -14.75
CA ASP A 368 -14.98 30.05 -16.06
C ASP A 368 -15.35 31.55 -16.00
N ALA A 369 -16.16 31.97 -15.03
CA ALA A 369 -16.57 33.37 -14.86
C ALA A 369 -15.44 34.33 -14.41
N GLU A 370 -14.32 33.77 -13.92
CA GLU A 370 -13.13 34.49 -13.45
C GLU A 370 -11.89 34.12 -14.31
N ASP A 371 -12.06 33.32 -15.36
CA ASP A 371 -11.03 32.97 -16.33
C ASP A 371 -11.02 33.99 -17.48
N GLY A 372 -9.95 33.98 -18.26
CA GLY A 372 -9.85 34.81 -19.46
C GLY A 372 -8.44 34.92 -19.99
N TYR A 373 -8.25 35.68 -21.06
CA TYR A 373 -6.92 35.98 -21.56
C TYR A 373 -6.74 37.47 -21.87
N ILE A 374 -5.54 37.99 -21.63
CA ILE A 374 -5.15 39.36 -21.91
C ILE A 374 -4.17 39.37 -23.06
N LYS A 375 -4.28 40.38 -23.92
CA LYS A 375 -3.37 40.60 -25.05
C LYS A 375 -2.77 41.99 -25.04
N ALA A 376 -1.50 42.10 -25.39
CA ALA A 376 -0.80 43.40 -25.53
C ALA A 376 0.21 43.36 -26.69
N ALA A 377 0.74 44.53 -27.04
CA ALA A 377 1.87 44.62 -27.96
C ALA A 377 3.13 43.96 -27.35
N GLY A 378 4.14 43.69 -28.18
CA GLY A 378 5.36 42.98 -27.75
C GLY A 378 6.15 43.71 -26.64
N ASP A 379 6.04 45.03 -26.58
CA ASP A 379 6.58 45.90 -25.53
C ASP A 379 5.67 46.02 -24.28
N GLY A 380 4.52 45.34 -24.31
CA GLY A 380 3.50 45.37 -23.26
C GLY A 380 2.53 46.55 -23.32
N SER A 381 2.63 47.43 -24.33
CA SER A 381 1.72 48.56 -24.49
C SER A 381 0.32 48.13 -24.97
N GLY A 382 -0.67 48.94 -24.63
CA GLY A 382 -2.07 48.75 -25.03
C GLY A 382 -2.67 47.41 -24.63
N PRO A 383 -2.55 46.97 -23.35
CA PRO A 383 -3.17 45.74 -22.92
C PRO A 383 -4.70 45.83 -23.06
N ALA A 384 -5.32 44.72 -23.43
CA ALA A 384 -6.76 44.58 -23.56
C ALA A 384 -7.17 43.14 -23.28
N VAL A 385 -8.38 42.95 -22.75
CA VAL A 385 -8.98 41.63 -22.60
C VAL A 385 -9.26 41.03 -23.98
N GLY A 386 -9.01 39.73 -24.10
CA GLY A 386 -9.30 38.92 -25.26
C GLY A 386 -10.80 38.80 -25.51
N THR A 387 -11.21 38.60 -26.76
CA THR A 387 -12.63 38.60 -27.15
C THR A 387 -13.04 37.30 -27.86
N LEU A 388 -12.15 36.32 -27.93
CA LEU A 388 -12.38 35.07 -28.66
C LEU A 388 -12.54 33.86 -27.73
N GLU A 389 -12.68 34.09 -26.43
CA GLU A 389 -12.79 33.05 -25.41
C GLU A 389 -13.94 32.09 -25.69
N ASP A 390 -15.16 32.62 -25.83
CA ASP A 390 -16.36 31.82 -26.16
C ASP A 390 -16.23 31.01 -27.45
N THR A 391 -15.37 31.46 -28.38
CA THR A 391 -15.24 30.85 -29.71
C THR A 391 -14.13 29.82 -29.79
N TYR A 392 -13.00 30.04 -29.12
CA TYR A 392 -11.80 29.21 -29.27
C TYR A 392 -11.19 28.76 -27.94
N GLY A 393 -11.58 29.37 -26.83
CA GLY A 393 -10.97 29.21 -25.50
C GLY A 393 -9.93 30.29 -25.20
N LEU A 394 -9.04 30.01 -24.26
CA LEU A 394 -8.05 30.93 -23.74
C LEU A 394 -6.79 30.95 -24.61
N ALA A 395 -6.36 32.13 -25.06
CA ALA A 395 -5.25 32.27 -26.00
C ALA A 395 -3.88 32.39 -25.30
N LEU A 396 -2.88 31.70 -25.87
CA LEU A 396 -1.48 31.77 -25.47
C LEU A 396 -0.58 31.96 -26.68
N GLY A 397 0.51 32.71 -26.51
CA GLY A 397 1.46 32.98 -27.60
C GLY A 397 1.07 34.21 -28.42
N ARG A 398 1.53 34.33 -29.67
CA ARG A 398 1.32 35.51 -30.50
C ARG A 398 0.26 35.29 -31.58
N GLY A 399 -0.81 36.08 -31.52
CA GLY A 399 -1.93 36.02 -32.46
C GLY A 399 -1.62 36.65 -33.83
N THR A 400 -2.55 36.46 -34.77
CA THR A 400 -2.49 37.08 -36.11
C THR A 400 -2.65 38.60 -36.08
N ASP A 401 -3.22 39.14 -35.01
CA ASP A 401 -3.29 40.59 -34.73
C ASP A 401 -1.94 41.17 -34.26
N GLY A 402 -0.89 40.35 -34.22
CA GLY A 402 0.45 40.73 -33.84
C GLY A 402 0.65 40.89 -32.33
N ARG A 403 -0.38 40.67 -31.51
CA ARG A 403 -0.33 40.79 -30.04
C ARG A 403 0.05 39.48 -29.38
N SER A 404 0.72 39.59 -28.24
CA SER A 404 1.07 38.46 -27.38
C SER A 404 -0.03 38.25 -26.34
N ASN A 405 -0.39 37.00 -26.09
CA ASN A 405 -1.50 36.60 -25.23
C ASN A 405 -0.99 35.88 -23.98
N ARG A 406 -1.64 36.14 -22.85
CA ARG A 406 -1.46 35.47 -21.55
C ARG A 406 -2.83 35.08 -21.02
N SER A 407 -2.99 33.86 -20.55
CA SER A 407 -4.26 33.41 -19.95
C SER A 407 -4.17 33.51 -18.44
N VAL A 408 -5.29 33.82 -17.80
CA VAL A 408 -5.46 33.77 -16.34
C VAL A 408 -6.55 32.73 -16.05
N LEU A 409 -6.25 31.86 -15.10
CA LEU A 409 -7.13 30.82 -14.59
C LEU A 409 -7.37 31.05 -13.10
N SER A 410 -8.59 30.85 -12.66
CA SER A 410 -9.01 31.07 -11.28
C SER A 410 -9.46 29.77 -10.65
N PHE A 411 -9.00 29.47 -9.44
CA PHE A 411 -9.36 28.25 -8.70
C PHE A 411 -9.82 28.58 -7.29
N ASP A 412 -10.85 27.89 -6.80
CA ASP A 412 -11.30 27.99 -5.41
C ASP A 412 -10.48 27.07 -4.49
N THR A 413 -9.28 27.50 -4.14
CA THR A 413 -8.35 26.75 -3.28
C THR A 413 -8.68 26.85 -1.79
N GLY A 414 -9.76 27.56 -1.41
CA GLY A 414 -10.36 27.49 -0.08
C GLY A 414 -10.94 26.10 0.24
N ALA A 415 -11.15 25.27 -0.78
CA ALA A 415 -11.60 23.88 -0.64
C ALA A 415 -10.53 22.92 -0.08
N VAL A 416 -9.26 23.36 0.03
CA VAL A 416 -8.21 22.57 0.69
C VAL A 416 -8.52 22.45 2.19
N PRO A 417 -8.57 21.24 2.79
CA PRO A 417 -8.95 21.11 4.19
C PRO A 417 -8.00 21.88 5.13
N ALA A 418 -8.58 22.52 6.14
CA ALA A 418 -7.82 23.31 7.11
C ALA A 418 -6.76 22.47 7.83
N GLY A 419 -5.59 23.07 8.10
CA GLY A 419 -4.48 22.41 8.80
C GLY A 419 -3.68 21.39 7.97
N LYS A 420 -4.01 21.20 6.69
CA LYS A 420 -3.29 20.30 5.78
C LYS A 420 -2.12 20.97 5.08
N GLU A 421 -1.00 20.28 4.93
CA GLU A 421 0.17 20.77 4.19
C GLU A 421 0.10 20.33 2.73
N ILE A 422 -0.01 21.25 1.77
CA ILE A 422 0.08 20.94 0.34
C ILE A 422 1.51 20.47 0.04
N THR A 423 1.65 19.22 -0.40
CA THR A 423 2.94 18.59 -0.73
C THR A 423 3.26 18.67 -2.22
N ARG A 424 2.23 18.71 -3.06
CA ARG A 424 2.37 18.72 -4.53
C ARG A 424 1.19 19.44 -5.15
N ALA A 425 1.43 20.17 -6.23
CA ALA A 425 0.35 20.72 -7.04
C ALA A 425 0.80 20.90 -8.49
N TRP A 426 -0.12 20.78 -9.44
CA TRP A 426 0.14 20.99 -10.87
C TRP A 426 -1.14 21.41 -11.60
N VAL A 427 -0.97 22.10 -12.73
CA VAL A 427 -2.07 22.57 -13.58
C VAL A 427 -2.16 21.69 -14.83
N THR A 428 -3.36 21.26 -15.21
CA THR A 428 -3.61 20.53 -16.45
C THR A 428 -4.43 21.39 -17.40
N LEU A 429 -3.95 21.55 -18.62
CA LEU A 429 -4.63 22.28 -19.70
C LEU A 429 -5.07 21.32 -20.79
N THR A 430 -6.14 21.65 -21.50
CA THR A 430 -6.59 20.89 -22.67
C THR A 430 -6.55 21.77 -23.90
N ARG A 431 -5.86 21.33 -24.95
CA ARG A 431 -5.72 22.08 -26.20
C ARG A 431 -7.00 22.05 -26.99
N SER A 432 -7.42 23.21 -27.47
CA SER A 432 -8.60 23.37 -28.33
C SER A 432 -8.21 23.59 -29.79
N SER A 433 -7.34 24.56 -30.06
CA SER A 433 -6.85 24.86 -31.42
C SER A 433 -5.51 25.60 -31.38
N GLY A 434 -4.96 25.98 -32.52
CA GLY A 434 -3.76 26.81 -32.59
C GLY A 434 -3.14 26.84 -33.97
N SER A 435 -2.15 27.70 -34.17
CA SER A 435 -1.37 27.80 -35.40
C SER A 435 0.09 28.08 -35.09
N GLY A 436 1.00 27.46 -35.84
CA GLY A 436 2.43 27.49 -35.56
C GLY A 436 2.83 26.75 -34.28
N ASP A 437 4.10 26.91 -33.88
CA ASP A 437 4.67 26.33 -32.67
C ASP A 437 5.30 27.43 -31.78
N PRO A 438 4.61 27.88 -30.73
CA PRO A 438 5.14 28.92 -29.84
C PRO A 438 6.31 28.44 -28.95
N TRP A 439 6.57 27.13 -28.87
CA TRP A 439 7.75 26.58 -28.17
C TRP A 439 9.02 26.59 -29.04
N ALA A 440 8.87 26.59 -30.37
CA ALA A 440 10.00 26.51 -31.30
C ALA A 440 10.72 27.84 -31.55
N ALA A 441 10.05 28.97 -31.36
CA ALA A 441 10.59 30.29 -31.68
C ALA A 441 10.24 31.34 -30.60
N PRO A 442 11.20 31.76 -29.76
CA PRO A 442 12.62 31.37 -29.77
C PRO A 442 12.85 29.91 -29.39
N ALA A 443 13.97 29.32 -29.81
CA ALA A 443 14.26 27.91 -29.55
C ALA A 443 14.34 27.63 -28.05
N GLY A 444 13.60 26.61 -27.58
CA GLY A 444 13.55 26.24 -26.17
C GLY A 444 12.63 27.13 -25.33
N ASN A 445 11.70 27.86 -25.96
CA ASN A 445 10.72 28.67 -25.23
C ASN A 445 9.83 27.79 -24.34
N ARG A 446 9.42 28.32 -23.18
CA ARG A 446 8.69 27.58 -22.15
C ARG A 446 7.36 28.25 -21.89
N LEU A 447 6.30 27.46 -21.79
CA LEU A 447 5.01 27.93 -21.29
C LEU A 447 5.07 27.86 -19.76
N LEU A 448 5.19 29.01 -19.12
CA LEU A 448 5.33 29.14 -17.67
C LEU A 448 3.97 29.22 -16.98
N VAL A 449 3.93 28.67 -15.78
CA VAL A 449 2.83 28.74 -14.83
C VAL A 449 3.25 29.72 -13.73
N ASP A 450 2.73 30.94 -13.75
CA ASP A 450 2.87 31.88 -12.64
C ASP A 450 1.68 31.68 -11.66
N VAL A 451 1.92 31.68 -10.35
CA VAL A 451 0.89 31.50 -9.31
C VAL A 451 0.75 32.78 -8.48
N HIS A 452 -0.48 33.18 -8.19
CA HIS A 452 -0.80 34.34 -7.39
C HIS A 452 -1.77 34.01 -6.25
N THR A 453 -1.46 34.55 -5.07
CA THR A 453 -2.28 34.39 -3.87
C THR A 453 -3.43 35.38 -3.93
N GLY A 454 -4.67 34.88 -4.05
CA GLY A 454 -5.82 35.74 -4.27
C GLY A 454 -6.05 35.99 -5.76
N CYS A 455 -6.54 37.18 -6.06
CA CYS A 455 -6.85 37.62 -7.42
C CYS A 455 -5.84 38.66 -7.88
N LEU A 456 -5.40 38.53 -9.14
CA LEU A 456 -4.83 39.64 -9.88
C LEU A 456 -5.95 40.65 -10.09
N GLY A 457 -5.77 41.86 -9.56
CA GLY A 457 -6.79 42.91 -9.64
C GLY A 457 -8.14 42.50 -9.04
N GLY A 458 -9.20 42.57 -9.84
CA GLY A 458 -10.61 42.37 -9.45
C GLY A 458 -11.16 40.94 -9.60
N CYS A 459 -10.31 39.92 -9.70
CA CYS A 459 -10.65 38.51 -10.00
C CYS A 459 -11.16 38.26 -11.43
N ALA A 460 -12.04 39.12 -11.93
CA ALA A 460 -12.35 39.15 -13.35
C ALA A 460 -11.13 39.65 -14.13
N VAL A 461 -10.83 39.00 -15.25
CA VAL A 461 -9.68 39.34 -16.09
C VAL A 461 -9.82 40.77 -16.63
N GLU A 462 -8.79 41.58 -16.40
CA GLU A 462 -8.76 42.98 -16.79
C GLU A 462 -7.43 43.37 -17.48
N PRO A 463 -7.39 44.50 -18.22
CA PRO A 463 -6.17 44.91 -18.92
C PRO A 463 -4.94 45.05 -18.02
N GLY A 464 -5.13 45.42 -16.75
CA GLY A 464 -4.05 45.58 -15.77
C GLY A 464 -3.27 44.28 -15.49
N ASP A 465 -3.91 43.12 -15.64
CA ASP A 465 -3.32 41.81 -15.32
C ASP A 465 -2.12 41.45 -16.20
N TRP A 466 -2.00 42.12 -17.35
CA TRP A 466 -0.84 41.97 -18.23
C TRP A 466 0.46 42.23 -17.49
N ALA A 467 0.53 43.34 -16.76
CA ALA A 467 1.74 43.79 -16.08
C ALA A 467 1.75 43.48 -14.57
N ALA A 468 0.64 42.97 -14.02
CA ALA A 468 0.52 42.64 -12.62
C ALA A 468 1.60 41.64 -12.17
N ALA A 469 2.23 41.90 -11.02
CA ALA A 469 3.17 40.98 -10.42
C ALA A 469 2.42 39.77 -9.83
N THR A 470 2.94 38.57 -10.05
CA THR A 470 2.42 37.34 -9.44
C THR A 470 3.23 37.01 -8.18
N THR A 471 2.64 36.25 -7.26
CA THR A 471 3.31 35.88 -6.00
C THR A 471 4.51 34.96 -6.25
N ALA A 472 4.37 34.03 -7.20
CA ALA A 472 5.41 33.13 -7.66
C ALA A 472 5.41 33.07 -9.19
N ALA A 473 6.34 33.77 -9.83
CA ALA A 473 6.54 33.68 -11.29
C ALA A 473 7.32 32.41 -11.67
N GLY A 474 6.95 31.76 -12.77
CA GLY A 474 7.64 30.56 -13.26
C GLY A 474 7.65 29.40 -12.27
N ALA A 475 6.55 29.22 -11.53
CA ALA A 475 6.43 28.18 -10.52
C ALA A 475 6.47 26.77 -11.12
N ALA A 476 6.04 26.60 -12.36
CA ALA A 476 6.22 25.38 -13.15
C ALA A 476 6.28 25.73 -14.64
N ASP A 477 6.51 24.73 -15.48
CA ASP A 477 6.34 24.84 -16.93
C ASP A 477 5.50 23.70 -17.51
N ILE A 478 4.90 23.99 -18.66
CA ILE A 478 4.12 23.05 -19.46
C ILE A 478 4.88 22.81 -20.76
N GLY A 479 5.34 21.57 -20.93
CA GLY A 479 6.01 21.13 -22.16
C GLY A 479 5.07 21.16 -23.37
N ALA A 480 5.65 21.25 -24.57
CA ALA A 480 4.89 21.32 -25.82
C ALA A 480 3.89 20.16 -25.98
N PHE A 481 2.74 20.48 -26.59
CA PHE A 481 1.66 19.53 -26.87
C PHE A 481 0.79 20.01 -28.06
N THR A 482 0.44 19.08 -28.94
CA THR A 482 -0.25 19.36 -30.22
C THR A 482 -1.73 18.98 -30.21
N SER A 483 -2.16 18.17 -29.24
CA SER A 483 -3.55 17.79 -28.99
C SER A 483 -3.74 17.29 -27.55
N GLY A 484 -4.98 17.13 -27.12
CA GLY A 484 -5.33 16.56 -25.83
C GLY A 484 -4.93 17.43 -24.64
N SER A 485 -4.78 16.78 -23.49
CA SER A 485 -4.45 17.43 -22.23
C SER A 485 -2.97 17.28 -21.87
N LYS A 486 -2.42 18.30 -21.21
CA LYS A 486 -1.03 18.33 -20.73
C LYS A 486 -0.98 18.95 -19.35
N ALA A 487 -0.36 18.21 -18.42
CA ALA A 487 -0.04 18.71 -17.09
C ALA A 487 1.27 19.52 -17.12
N SER A 488 1.36 20.52 -16.25
CA SER A 488 2.62 21.15 -15.88
C SER A 488 3.50 20.17 -15.12
N GLY A 489 4.79 20.53 -14.97
CA GLY A 489 5.57 20.02 -13.85
C GLY A 489 4.95 20.42 -12.50
N ASP A 490 5.49 19.87 -11.43
CA ASP A 490 5.06 20.25 -10.08
C ASP A 490 5.40 21.71 -9.81
N LEU A 491 4.47 22.40 -9.13
CA LEU A 491 4.74 23.75 -8.63
C LEU A 491 5.95 23.71 -7.70
N SER A 492 6.86 24.66 -7.91
CA SER A 492 8.00 24.91 -7.03
C SER A 492 7.55 25.26 -5.61
N ALA A 493 8.48 25.24 -4.66
CA ALA A 493 8.19 25.63 -3.27
C ALA A 493 7.56 27.04 -3.16
N ALA A 494 7.99 27.98 -4.01
CA ALA A 494 7.38 29.30 -4.10
C ALA A 494 5.94 29.24 -4.64
N GLY A 495 5.69 28.40 -5.65
CA GLY A 495 4.35 28.15 -6.19
C GLY A 495 3.40 27.53 -5.16
N LEU A 496 3.84 26.51 -4.43
CA LEU A 496 3.05 25.89 -3.36
C LEU A 496 2.72 26.89 -2.25
N SER A 497 3.68 27.74 -1.88
CA SER A 497 3.49 28.79 -0.87
C SER A 497 2.53 29.89 -1.34
N ALA A 498 2.41 30.09 -2.65
CA ALA A 498 1.51 31.08 -3.24
C ALA A 498 0.04 30.60 -3.34
N VAL A 499 -0.24 29.30 -3.14
CA VAL A 499 -1.62 28.78 -3.13
C VAL A 499 -2.38 29.35 -1.93
N ASN A 500 -3.45 30.11 -2.21
CA ASN A 500 -4.26 30.75 -1.20
C ASN A 500 -5.28 29.76 -0.59
N ARG A 501 -5.00 29.28 0.62
CA ARG A 501 -5.87 28.34 1.34
C ARG A 501 -7.14 28.96 1.93
N SER A 502 -7.32 30.27 1.78
CA SER A 502 -8.48 31.00 2.32
C SER A 502 -9.43 31.51 1.24
N GLY A 503 -9.18 31.17 -0.03
CA GLY A 503 -10.01 31.63 -1.14
C GLY A 503 -9.37 31.36 -2.49
N ARG A 504 -9.38 32.37 -3.37
CA ARG A 504 -8.92 32.25 -4.76
C ARG A 504 -7.41 32.09 -4.88
N THR A 505 -6.98 31.20 -5.77
CA THR A 505 -5.65 31.20 -6.36
C THR A 505 -5.80 31.45 -7.84
N GLN A 506 -5.13 32.47 -8.36
CA GLN A 506 -5.03 32.70 -9.79
C GLN A 506 -3.72 32.20 -10.35
N VAL A 507 -3.79 31.58 -11.52
CA VAL A 507 -2.65 31.09 -12.30
C VAL A 507 -2.59 31.88 -13.59
N ARG A 508 -1.47 32.55 -13.84
CA ARG A 508 -1.19 33.18 -15.14
C ARG A 508 -0.30 32.29 -15.98
N LEU A 509 -0.78 31.94 -17.16
CA LEU A 509 -0.07 31.20 -18.18
C LEU A 509 0.53 32.17 -19.18
N ARG A 510 1.84 32.07 -19.41
CA ARG A 510 2.54 32.88 -20.42
C ARG A 510 3.74 32.15 -20.98
N PHE A 511 4.08 32.44 -22.23
CA PHE A 511 5.41 32.07 -22.71
C PHE A 511 6.47 32.92 -22.01
N GLU A 512 7.59 32.29 -21.69
CA GLU A 512 8.76 32.96 -21.10
C GLU A 512 9.25 34.08 -22.01
N GLN A 513 9.27 33.83 -23.32
CA GLN A 513 9.55 34.83 -24.35
C GLN A 513 8.38 34.92 -25.33
N ASN A 514 8.03 36.14 -25.73
CA ASN A 514 6.98 36.36 -26.72
C ASN A 514 7.44 35.84 -28.11
N PRO A 515 6.64 35.02 -28.81
CA PRO A 515 6.99 34.57 -30.15
C PRO A 515 7.21 35.74 -31.13
N ALA A 516 8.23 35.64 -31.99
CA ALA A 516 8.58 36.69 -32.94
C ALA A 516 7.63 36.78 -34.15
N ALA A 517 6.90 35.70 -34.45
CA ALA A 517 5.90 35.60 -35.51
C ALA A 517 4.60 34.99 -34.96
N THR A 518 3.57 34.91 -35.79
CA THR A 518 2.30 34.25 -35.44
C THR A 518 2.56 32.80 -35.03
N ALA A 519 2.38 32.52 -33.74
CA ALA A 519 2.52 31.20 -33.16
C ALA A 519 1.73 31.20 -31.85
N TYR A 520 0.61 30.50 -31.83
CA TYR A 520 -0.33 30.52 -30.71
C TYR A 520 -1.07 29.21 -30.55
N LEU A 521 -1.62 29.02 -29.37
CA LEU A 521 -2.61 27.99 -29.09
C LEU A 521 -3.78 28.56 -28.32
N PHE A 522 -4.92 27.92 -28.47
CA PHE A 522 -6.06 28.08 -27.60
C PHE A 522 -6.25 26.83 -26.76
N VAL A 523 -6.62 27.03 -25.50
CA VAL A 523 -6.88 25.96 -24.52
C VAL A 523 -8.23 26.18 -23.85
N ASN A 524 -8.73 25.17 -23.16
CA ASN A 524 -9.86 25.26 -22.23
C ASN A 524 -11.23 25.62 -22.84
N ARG A 525 -11.45 25.43 -24.15
CA ARG A 525 -12.79 25.66 -24.74
C ARG A 525 -13.83 24.64 -24.26
N ASP A 526 -13.54 23.36 -24.45
CA ASP A 526 -14.51 22.27 -24.24
C ASP A 526 -14.23 21.49 -22.95
N THR A 527 -13.11 21.76 -22.30
CA THR A 527 -12.66 21.07 -21.09
C THR A 527 -11.89 22.06 -20.23
N GLN A 528 -12.43 22.38 -19.06
CA GLN A 528 -11.82 23.31 -18.11
C GLN A 528 -10.41 22.85 -17.71
N ALA A 529 -9.54 23.81 -17.42
CA ALA A 529 -8.29 23.48 -16.74
C ALA A 529 -8.57 22.94 -15.35
N THR A 530 -7.63 22.16 -14.84
CA THR A 530 -7.69 21.69 -13.47
C THR A 530 -6.41 22.03 -12.72
N LEU A 531 -6.56 22.45 -11.46
CA LEU A 531 -5.48 22.51 -10.49
C LEU A 531 -5.61 21.29 -9.58
N THR A 532 -4.67 20.36 -9.67
CA THR A 532 -4.62 19.21 -8.76
C THR A 532 -3.66 19.52 -7.63
N LEU A 533 -4.08 19.24 -6.39
CA LEU A 533 -3.30 19.40 -5.17
C LEU A 533 -3.27 18.08 -4.40
N GLU A 534 -2.10 17.72 -3.90
CA GLU A 534 -1.91 16.68 -2.90
C GLU A 534 -1.52 17.34 -1.59
N TYR A 535 -2.11 16.92 -0.48
CA TYR A 535 -1.88 17.50 0.83
C TYR A 535 -1.84 16.44 1.90
N ARG A 536 -1.05 16.64 2.94
CA ARG A 536 -0.93 15.74 4.08
C ARG A 536 -1.55 16.34 5.32
#